data_AF-G7PM53-F1
#
_entry.id   AF-G7PM53-F1
#
_cell.length_a   1.000
_cell.length_b   1.000
_cell.length_c   1.000
_cell.angle_alpha   90.00
_cell.angle_beta   90.00
_cell.angle_gamma   90.00
#
_symmetry.space_group_name_H-M   'P 1'
#
loop_
_entity.id
_entity.type
_entity.pdbx_description
1 polymer ?
#
loop_
_entity_poly.entity_id
_entity_poly.type
_entity_poly.pdbx_seq_one_letter_code
_entity_poly.pdbx_strand_id
1 'polypeptide(L)'
;MKDTDIKRLLYTHLLCIFSIILSVFIPSLFLENFSILETHLTWLCICSGFVTAVNLVLYLAVKPNTSSKRSSLSHKVTRFLKCCIYFLMSCFSFHVIFVLYGAPLIELALETFLFAVILSTFTTVPCLCLLGPNLKAWLRVFSRNG
;
A
#
# COMPACT_ATOMS: atom_id res chain seq x y z
N MET A 1 -9.64 22.75 1.94
CA MET A 1 -8.86 21.81 2.77
C MET A 1 -8.19 22.63 3.85
N LYS A 2 -8.21 22.24 5.13
CA LYS A 2 -7.58 23.06 6.20
C LYS A 2 -6.06 22.94 6.11
N ASP A 3 -5.31 23.97 6.52
CA ASP A 3 -3.83 23.94 6.52
C ASP A 3 -3.24 22.76 7.30
N THR A 4 -3.95 22.34 8.35
CA THR A 4 -3.60 21.15 9.14
C THR A 4 -3.67 19.85 8.33
N ASP A 5 -4.63 19.74 7.41
CA ASP A 5 -4.77 18.56 6.55
C ASP A 5 -3.67 18.51 5.50
N ILE A 6 -3.29 19.67 4.94
CA ILE A 6 -2.19 19.81 3.99
C ILE A 6 -0.86 19.42 4.64
N LYS A 7 -0.58 19.93 5.85
CA LYS A 7 0.63 19.57 6.60
C LYS A 7 0.67 18.06 6.89
N ARG A 8 -0.45 17.47 7.32
CA ARG A 8 -0.51 16.02 7.59
C ARG A 8 -0.27 15.17 6.34
N LEU A 9 -0.81 15.59 5.20
CA LEU A 9 -0.56 14.95 3.91
C LEU A 9 0.93 15.02 3.55
N LEU A 10 1.55 16.19 3.68
CA LEU A 10 2.98 16.37 3.45
C LEU A 10 3.82 15.44 4.35
N TYR A 11 3.56 15.41 5.66
CA TYR A 11 4.26 14.51 6.59
C TYR A 11 4.11 13.04 6.21
N THR A 12 2.92 12.63 5.75
CA THR A 12 2.66 11.26 5.31
C THR A 12 3.53 10.88 4.11
N HIS A 13 3.61 11.76 3.10
CA HIS A 13 4.47 11.55 1.95
C HIS A 13 5.96 11.54 2.32
N LEU A 14 6.40 12.45 3.20
CA LEU A 14 7.78 12.48 3.68
C LEU A 14 8.16 11.20 4.43
N LEU A 15 7.28 10.69 5.30
CA LEU A 15 7.49 9.42 6.00
C LEU A 15 7.52 8.23 5.03
N CYS A 16 6.70 8.27 3.98
CA CYS A 16 6.72 7.26 2.93
C CYS A 16 8.06 7.28 2.16
N ILE A 17 8.56 8.45 1.77
CA ILE A 17 9.88 8.59 1.11
C ILE A 17 10.98 8.07 2.02
N PHE A 18 10.96 8.47 3.30
CA PHE A 18 11.91 7.99 4.30
C PHE A 18 11.86 6.46 4.46
N SER A 19 10.67 5.86 4.39
CA SER A 19 10.52 4.39 4.45
C SER A 19 11.17 3.66 3.28
N ILE A 20 11.12 4.24 2.07
CA ILE A 20 11.80 3.70 0.89
C ILE A 20 13.32 3.74 1.10
N ILE A 21 13.83 4.86 1.62
CA ILE A 21 15.25 5.01 1.95
C ILE A 21 15.67 3.95 2.99
N LEU A 22 14.88 3.78 4.07
CA LEU A 22 15.13 2.74 5.07
C LEU A 22 15.09 1.32 4.50
N SER A 23 14.21 1.06 3.53
CA SER A 23 14.11 -0.25 2.87
C SER A 23 15.36 -0.64 2.10
N VAL A 24 16.24 0.33 1.79
CA VAL A 24 17.55 0.07 1.18
C VAL A 24 18.60 -0.21 2.26
N PHE A 25 18.66 0.66 3.27
CA PHE A 25 19.71 0.59 4.30
C PHE A 25 19.52 -0.57 5.27
N ILE A 26 18.29 -0.80 5.76
CA ILE A 26 18.05 -1.84 6.77
C ILE A 26 18.44 -3.22 6.26
N PRO A 27 18.00 -3.68 5.07
CA PRO A 27 18.42 -4.98 4.55
C PRO A 27 19.92 -5.12 4.39
N SER A 28 20.62 -4.06 3.98
CA SER A 28 22.09 -4.08 3.84
C SER A 28 22.84 -4.33 5.17
N LEU A 29 22.19 -4.07 6.31
CA LEU A 29 22.76 -4.31 7.65
C LEU A 29 22.48 -5.73 8.19
N PHE A 30 21.41 -6.38 7.72
CA PHE A 30 20.92 -7.65 8.28
C PHE A 30 21.02 -8.84 7.33
N LEU A 31 21.07 -8.61 6.02
CA LEU A 31 21.15 -9.65 5.00
C LEU A 31 22.53 -9.65 4.35
N GLU A 32 23.27 -10.74 4.55
CA GLU A 32 24.53 -10.97 3.85
C GLU A 32 24.25 -11.05 2.32
N ASN A 33 25.06 -10.35 1.52
CA ASN A 33 24.95 -10.27 0.04
C ASN A 33 23.73 -9.50 -0.50
N PHE A 34 23.11 -8.60 0.28
CA PHE A 34 22.07 -7.73 -0.26
C PHE A 34 22.64 -6.72 -1.26
N SER A 35 22.18 -6.80 -2.51
CA SER A 35 22.46 -5.84 -3.58
C SER A 35 21.15 -5.47 -4.26
N ILE A 36 20.84 -4.18 -4.34
CA ILE A 36 19.58 -3.69 -4.93
C ILE A 36 19.40 -4.18 -6.37
N LEU A 37 20.50 -4.31 -7.12
CA LEU A 37 20.46 -4.71 -8.53
C LEU A 37 20.30 -6.23 -8.68
N GLU A 38 21.08 -7.01 -7.93
CA GLU A 38 21.07 -8.47 -8.03
C GLU A 38 19.85 -9.09 -7.34
N THR A 39 19.46 -8.56 -6.17
CA THR A 39 18.31 -9.03 -5.38
C THR A 39 17.15 -8.06 -5.42
N HIS A 40 16.94 -7.42 -6.58
CA HIS A 40 15.89 -6.42 -6.81
C HIS A 40 14.51 -6.93 -6.39
N LEU A 41 14.14 -8.18 -6.68
CA LEU A 41 12.85 -8.77 -6.27
C LEU A 41 12.68 -8.82 -4.74
N THR A 42 13.74 -9.18 -4.02
CA THR A 42 13.76 -9.17 -2.55
C THR A 42 13.61 -7.75 -2.03
N TRP A 43 14.32 -6.79 -2.63
CA TRP A 43 14.16 -5.38 -2.29
C TRP A 43 12.74 -4.87 -2.56
N LEU A 44 12.11 -5.28 -3.67
CA LEU A 44 10.73 -4.89 -3.99
C LEU A 44 9.76 -5.37 -2.89
N CYS A 45 9.90 -6.62 -2.45
CA CYS A 45 9.12 -7.17 -1.34
C CYS A 45 9.33 -6.39 -0.03
N ILE A 46 10.59 -6.10 0.32
CA ILE A 46 10.92 -5.37 1.54
C ILE A 46 10.36 -3.96 1.48
N CYS A 47 10.56 -3.23 0.38
CA CYS A 47 10.03 -1.89 0.16
C CYS A 47 8.51 -1.85 0.32
N SER A 48 7.80 -2.81 -0.31
CA SER A 48 6.35 -2.97 -0.14
C SER A 48 5.94 -3.17 1.32
N GLY A 49 6.67 -4.01 2.06
CA GLY A 49 6.47 -4.23 3.49
C GLY A 49 6.64 -2.95 4.32
N PHE A 50 7.73 -2.21 4.10
CA PHE A 50 8.01 -0.95 4.80
C PHE A 50 6.92 0.11 4.57
N VAL A 51 6.54 0.32 3.32
CA VAL A 51 5.50 1.30 2.96
C VAL A 51 4.15 0.90 3.55
N THR A 52 3.81 -0.39 3.52
CA THR A 52 2.58 -0.90 4.14
C THR A 52 2.58 -0.68 5.65
N ALA A 53 3.70 -0.97 6.32
CA ALA A 53 3.86 -0.77 7.75
C ALA A 53 3.69 0.71 8.14
N VAL A 54 4.33 1.64 7.41
CA VAL A 54 4.18 3.08 7.66
C VAL A 54 2.74 3.54 7.48
N ASN A 55 2.06 3.12 6.40
CA ASN A 55 0.65 3.47 6.19
C ASN A 55 -0.26 2.90 7.28
N LEU A 56 0.01 1.69 7.76
CA LEU A 56 -0.73 1.08 8.86
C LEU A 56 -0.49 1.82 10.19
N VAL A 57 0.76 2.17 10.50
CA VAL A 57 1.11 2.97 11.70
C VAL A 57 0.43 4.33 11.64
N LEU A 58 0.46 5.01 10.49
CA LEU A 58 -0.21 6.29 10.31
C LEU A 58 -1.72 6.16 10.48
N TYR A 59 -2.33 5.10 9.94
CA TYR A 59 -3.76 4.83 10.17
C TYR A 59 -4.08 4.65 11.66
N LEU A 60 -3.27 3.88 12.38
CA LEU A 60 -3.46 3.63 13.81
C LEU A 60 -3.23 4.90 14.65
N ALA A 61 -2.21 5.69 14.34
CA ALA A 61 -1.85 6.91 15.04
C ALA A 61 -2.86 8.05 14.80
N VAL A 62 -3.32 8.20 13.55
CA VAL A 62 -4.31 9.22 13.18
C VAL A 62 -5.72 8.82 13.61
N LYS A 63 -5.94 7.53 13.94
CA LYS A 63 -7.19 6.93 14.42
C LYS A 63 -8.42 7.64 13.84
N PRO A 64 -8.80 7.36 12.58
CA PRO A 64 -9.97 8.01 12.00
C PRO A 64 -11.15 7.75 12.94
N ASN A 65 -11.73 8.84 13.47
CA ASN A 65 -12.79 8.85 14.47
C ASN A 65 -13.90 7.87 14.06
N THR A 66 -13.78 6.65 14.54
CA THR A 66 -14.81 5.63 14.39
C THR A 66 -15.67 5.76 15.63
N SER A 67 -16.95 6.10 15.40
CA SER A 67 -17.98 6.11 16.42
C SER A 67 -17.80 4.92 17.36
N SER A 68 -17.79 5.18 18.67
CA SER A 68 -17.57 4.23 19.77
C SER A 68 -18.59 3.09 19.86
N LYS A 69 -19.46 2.91 18.86
CA LYS A 69 -20.41 1.81 18.76
C LYS A 69 -19.68 0.48 18.50
N ARG A 70 -19.21 -0.12 19.60
CA ARG A 70 -19.01 -1.56 19.83
C ARG A 70 -18.40 -2.30 18.63
N SER A 71 -17.15 -1.97 18.27
CA SER A 71 -16.43 -2.76 17.27
C SER A 71 -16.07 -4.12 17.87
N SER A 72 -16.93 -5.13 17.66
CA SER A 72 -16.58 -6.51 17.97
C SER A 72 -15.30 -6.88 17.20
N LEU A 73 -14.49 -7.78 17.77
CA LEU A 73 -13.31 -8.32 17.10
C LEU A 73 -13.66 -8.83 15.70
N SER A 74 -14.81 -9.49 15.56
CA SER A 74 -15.36 -9.98 14.29
C SER A 74 -15.53 -8.88 13.24
N HIS A 75 -16.03 -7.69 13.61
CA HIS A 75 -16.15 -6.57 12.68
C HIS A 75 -14.78 -6.06 12.21
N LYS A 76 -13.78 -5.99 13.10
CA LYS A 76 -12.41 -5.59 12.73
C LYS A 76 -11.76 -6.60 11.79
N VAL A 77 -11.88 -7.89 12.09
CA VAL A 77 -11.37 -8.98 11.25
C VAL A 77 -12.04 -8.97 9.88
N THR A 78 -13.36 -8.83 9.83
CA THR A 78 -14.10 -8.76 8.55
C THR A 78 -13.65 -7.56 7.71
N ARG A 79 -13.46 -6.40 8.34
CA ARG A 79 -12.94 -5.21 7.64
C ARG A 79 -11.52 -5.44 7.12
N PHE A 80 -10.64 -6.05 7.92
CA PHE A 80 -9.28 -6.37 7.52
C PHE A 80 -9.25 -7.34 6.33
N LEU A 81 -10.02 -8.43 6.39
CA LEU A 81 -10.16 -9.38 5.28
C LEU A 81 -10.64 -8.70 4.00
N LYS A 82 -11.64 -7.82 4.08
CA LYS A 82 -12.08 -7.02 2.93
C LYS A 82 -10.97 -6.14 2.37
N CYS A 83 -10.16 -5.52 3.22
CA CYS A 83 -8.99 -4.77 2.76
C CYS A 83 -7.97 -5.65 2.06
N CYS A 84 -7.68 -6.84 2.59
CA CYS A 84 -6.78 -7.82 1.96
C CYS A 84 -7.31 -8.24 0.58
N ILE A 85 -8.61 -8.53 0.47
CA ILE A 85 -9.23 -8.89 -0.81
C ILE A 85 -9.08 -7.74 -1.82
N TYR A 86 -9.36 -6.50 -1.42
CA TYR A 86 -9.22 -5.34 -2.32
C TYR A 86 -7.77 -5.10 -2.75
N PHE A 87 -6.81 -5.31 -1.85
CA PHE A 87 -5.39 -5.24 -2.19
C PHE A 87 -4.99 -6.35 -3.18
N LEU A 88 -5.41 -7.59 -2.95
CA LEU A 88 -5.15 -8.68 -3.89
C LEU A 88 -5.79 -8.40 -5.26
N MET A 89 -7.02 -7.91 -5.28
CA MET A 89 -7.71 -7.52 -6.51
C MET A 89 -6.95 -6.42 -7.27
N SER A 90 -6.36 -5.44 -6.60
CA SER A 90 -5.55 -4.42 -7.27
C SER A 90 -4.23 -4.98 -7.79
N CYS A 91 -3.56 -5.87 -7.04
CA CYS A 91 -2.36 -6.57 -7.52
C CYS A 91 -2.65 -7.34 -8.81
N PHE A 92 -3.73 -8.13 -8.84
CA PHE A 92 -4.12 -8.86 -10.06
C PHE A 92 -4.49 -7.92 -11.20
N SER A 93 -5.21 -6.83 -10.92
CA SER A 93 -5.58 -5.85 -11.94
C SER A 93 -4.34 -5.22 -12.59
N PHE A 94 -3.36 -4.77 -11.79
CA PHE A 94 -2.12 -4.20 -12.33
C PHE A 94 -1.27 -5.23 -13.05
N HIS A 95 -1.19 -6.46 -12.55
CA HIS A 95 -0.47 -7.53 -13.22
C HIS A 95 -1.08 -7.82 -14.61
N VAL A 96 -2.41 -7.94 -14.69
CA VAL A 96 -3.12 -8.08 -15.97
C VAL A 96 -2.85 -6.90 -16.90
N ILE A 97 -2.85 -5.67 -16.38
CA ILE A 97 -2.48 -4.49 -17.18
C ILE A 97 -1.07 -4.65 -17.75
N PHE A 98 -0.06 -4.97 -16.95
CA PHE A 98 1.31 -5.12 -17.46
C PHE A 98 1.43 -6.20 -18.55
N VAL A 99 0.74 -7.32 -18.36
CA VAL A 99 0.65 -8.40 -19.36
C VAL A 99 0.02 -7.89 -20.66
N LEU A 100 -1.11 -7.18 -20.58
CA LEU A 100 -1.78 -6.62 -21.76
C LEU A 100 -0.94 -5.56 -22.48
N TYR A 101 -0.08 -4.85 -21.76
CA TYR A 101 0.88 -3.89 -22.31
C TYR A 101 2.15 -4.56 -22.88
N GLY A 102 2.21 -5.90 -22.90
CA GLY A 102 3.25 -6.66 -23.60
C GLY A 102 4.29 -7.31 -22.70
N ALA A 103 4.10 -7.31 -21.37
CA ALA A 103 5.02 -8.04 -20.49
C ALA A 103 4.85 -9.57 -20.66
N PRO A 104 5.96 -10.34 -20.76
CA PRO A 104 5.89 -11.78 -20.98
C PRO A 104 5.33 -12.52 -19.76
N LEU A 105 4.26 -13.27 -19.99
CA LEU A 105 3.46 -13.94 -18.95
C LEU A 105 4.18 -15.08 -18.22
N ILE A 106 5.08 -15.80 -18.90
CA ILE A 106 5.64 -17.06 -18.40
C ILE A 106 7.05 -16.83 -17.85
N GLU A 107 7.87 -16.06 -18.56
CA GLU A 107 9.28 -15.85 -18.22
C GLU A 107 9.44 -14.85 -17.07
N LEU A 108 8.63 -13.79 -17.03
CA LEU A 108 8.71 -12.70 -16.04
C LEU A 108 7.44 -12.60 -15.17
N ALA A 109 6.69 -13.71 -15.03
CA ALA A 109 5.42 -13.73 -14.28
C ALA A 109 5.60 -13.18 -12.85
N LEU A 110 6.65 -13.65 -12.16
CA LEU A 110 6.94 -13.27 -10.78
C LEU A 110 7.41 -11.82 -10.69
N GLU A 111 8.26 -11.35 -11.61
CA GLU A 111 8.78 -9.99 -11.61
C GLU A 111 7.66 -8.97 -11.83
N THR A 112 6.83 -9.21 -12.84
CA THR A 112 5.68 -8.37 -13.17
C THR A 112 4.62 -8.40 -12.07
N PHE A 113 4.44 -9.55 -11.39
CA PHE A 113 3.56 -9.65 -10.24
C PHE A 113 4.09 -8.88 -9.02
N LEU A 114 5.39 -9.00 -8.70
CA LEU A 114 6.00 -8.24 -7.60
C LEU A 114 6.01 -6.73 -7.88
N PHE A 115 6.17 -6.33 -9.14
CA PHE A 115 6.00 -4.95 -9.54
C PHE A 115 4.55 -4.48 -9.36
N ALA A 116 3.56 -5.31 -9.70
CA ALA A 116 2.16 -5.02 -9.46
C ALA A 116 1.82 -4.93 -7.96
N VAL A 117 2.45 -5.75 -7.12
CA VAL A 117 2.36 -5.66 -5.66
C VAL A 117 2.87 -4.30 -5.17
N ILE A 118 4.03 -3.85 -5.64
CA ILE A 118 4.55 -2.52 -5.28
C ILE A 118 3.61 -1.41 -5.71
N LEU A 119 3.13 -1.45 -6.96
CA LEU A 119 2.25 -0.39 -7.47
C LEU A 119 0.94 -0.37 -6.68
N SER A 120 0.41 -1.54 -6.33
CA SER A 120 -0.75 -1.69 -5.45
C SER A 120 -0.48 -1.14 -4.04
N THR A 121 0.73 -1.34 -3.51
CA THR A 121 1.11 -0.78 -2.20
C THR A 121 1.10 0.73 -2.22
N PHE A 122 1.65 1.38 -3.25
CA PHE A 122 1.67 2.84 -3.33
C PHE A 122 0.31 3.47 -3.64
N THR A 123 -0.57 2.75 -4.35
CA THR A 123 -1.86 3.30 -4.81
C THR A 123 -3.04 2.89 -3.93
N THR A 124 -3.09 1.62 -3.50
CA THR A 124 -4.27 1.01 -2.88
C THR A 124 -4.20 1.05 -1.36
N VAL A 125 -3.03 0.81 -0.76
CA VAL A 125 -2.87 0.77 0.70
C VAL A 125 -3.25 2.11 1.37
N PRO A 126 -2.81 3.29 0.88
CA PRO A 126 -3.24 4.56 1.45
C PRO A 126 -4.76 4.73 1.42
N CYS A 127 -5.43 4.35 0.32
CA CYS A 127 -6.89 4.39 0.19
C CYS A 127 -7.59 3.45 1.18
N LEU A 128 -7.08 2.23 1.33
CA LEU A 128 -7.61 1.26 2.29
C LEU A 128 -7.44 1.71 3.74
N CYS A 129 -6.30 2.32 4.07
CA CYS A 129 -6.05 2.91 5.37
C CYS A 129 -6.99 4.09 5.64
N LEU A 130 -7.10 5.05 4.72
CA LEU A 130 -7.87 6.27 4.96
C LEU A 130 -9.38 6.08 4.85
N LEU A 131 -9.85 5.42 3.79
CA LEU A 131 -11.27 5.30 3.45
C LEU A 131 -11.87 3.94 3.83
N GLY A 132 -11.02 2.94 4.14
CA GLY A 132 -11.47 1.57 4.33
C GLY A 132 -11.95 0.91 3.03
N PRO A 133 -12.54 -0.29 3.12
CA PRO A 133 -13.07 -1.01 1.97
C PRO A 133 -14.45 -0.48 1.54
N ASN A 134 -14.58 0.84 1.33
CA ASN A 134 -15.81 1.52 0.93
C ASN A 134 -15.66 2.16 -0.46
N LEU A 135 -16.00 1.40 -1.50
CA LEU A 135 -15.89 1.85 -2.90
C LEU A 135 -16.69 3.14 -3.18
N LYS A 136 -17.83 3.36 -2.52
CA LYS A 136 -18.60 4.61 -2.68
C LYS A 136 -17.81 5.82 -2.18
N ALA A 137 -17.10 5.67 -1.06
CA ALA A 137 -16.22 6.73 -0.56
C ALA A 137 -15.04 6.98 -1.49
N TRP A 138 -14.53 5.94 -2.16
CA TRP A 138 -13.44 6.08 -3.13
C TRP A 138 -13.90 6.81 -4.38
N LEU A 139 -15.04 6.41 -4.95
CA LEU A 139 -15.64 7.07 -6.12
C LEU A 139 -15.97 8.53 -5.84
N ARG A 140 -16.42 8.85 -4.62
CA ARG A 140 -16.69 10.23 -4.22
C ARG A 140 -15.46 11.14 -4.33
N VAL A 141 -14.27 10.64 -4.04
CA VAL A 141 -13.02 11.42 -4.18
C VAL A 141 -12.79 11.85 -5.63
N PHE A 142 -13.21 11.02 -6.59
CA PHE A 142 -13.05 11.28 -8.02
C PHE A 142 -14.27 11.93 -8.68
N SER A 143 -15.46 11.84 -8.05
CA SER A 143 -16.66 12.49 -8.55
C SER A 143 -16.70 13.95 -8.13
N ARG A 144 -16.98 14.85 -9.07
CA ARG A 144 -17.09 16.30 -8.82
C ARG A 144 -18.25 16.69 -7.88
N ASN A 145 -19.23 15.80 -7.66
CA ASN A 145 -20.52 16.15 -7.03
C ASN A 145 -20.94 15.39 -5.75
N GLY A 146 -20.12 14.50 -5.17
CA GLY A 146 -20.39 13.96 -3.83
C GLY A 146 -21.38 12.80 -3.74
#